data_AF-A0AAN9G0C4-F1
#
_entry.id   AF-A0AAN9G0C4-F1
#
_cell.length_a   1.000
_cell.length_b   1.000
_cell.length_c   1.000
_cell.angle_alpha   90.00
_cell.angle_beta   90.00
_cell.angle_gamma   90.00
#
_symmetry.space_group_name_H-M   'P 1'
#
loop_
_entity.id
_entity.type
_entity.pdbx_description
1 polymer ?
#
loop_
_entity_poly.entity_id
_entity_poly.type
_entity_poly.pdbx_seq_one_letter_code
_entity_poly.pdbx_strand_id
1 'polypeptide(L)'
;MPPRRKLSDLDRGRAIGWLQDGVAARQLAQMLAVAPSVIIRLKQRFHAIGRVQERQRSGRPRVTTQRKDRFIQRQTMQQRAWCTQHVRWQRQQWAQVLFTDESRFCLEPADGRIRVWRRRGERFAEGAVLERQRFGGGSVIVWGGISTRLRTPLYHVVGNLTGVRYQNEILQPLVVPALQAIGPRAILQDDNAPPHRSAAVNTFIQQARVNRMLWPANSPDLNPIEHMWDELCRRVQQHLPPPANLGQLLQWLQQEWNGVPRALICNLIHSMRQRCVECLAHNGGHTRY
;
A
#
# COMPACT_ATOMS: atom_id res chain seq x y z
N MET A 1 15.74 36.54 -19.37
CA MET A 1 14.45 37.25 -19.27
C MET A 1 14.37 37.90 -17.90
N PRO A 2 14.30 39.24 -17.78
CA PRO A 2 14.15 39.89 -16.48
C PRO A 2 12.82 39.45 -15.81
N PRO A 3 12.78 39.37 -14.47
CA PRO A 3 11.58 38.95 -13.75
C PRO A 3 10.44 39.93 -14.01
N ARG A 4 9.27 39.40 -14.42
CA ARG A 4 8.07 40.21 -14.63
C ARG A 4 7.61 40.80 -13.30
N ARG A 5 7.63 42.14 -13.18
CA ARG A 5 7.14 42.86 -11.99
C ARG A 5 5.68 42.50 -11.72
N LYS A 6 5.38 42.10 -10.49
CA LYS A 6 4.03 41.78 -10.01
C LYS A 6 3.48 42.97 -9.24
N LEU A 7 2.27 43.43 -9.59
CA LEU A 7 1.60 44.50 -8.85
C LEU A 7 1.17 44.01 -7.46
N SER A 8 1.50 44.76 -6.41
CA SER A 8 0.97 44.57 -5.06
C SER A 8 -0.52 44.92 -5.01
N ASP A 9 -1.23 44.53 -3.95
CA ASP A 9 -2.64 44.88 -3.80
C ASP A 9 -2.85 46.40 -3.65
N LEU A 10 -1.88 47.12 -3.06
CA LEU A 10 -1.88 48.58 -2.99
C LEU A 10 -1.73 49.22 -4.38
N ASP A 11 -0.79 48.72 -5.20
CA ASP A 11 -0.60 49.20 -6.57
C ASP A 11 -1.85 48.99 -7.42
N ARG A 12 -2.55 47.87 -7.22
CA ARG A 12 -3.81 47.57 -7.92
C ARG A 12 -4.94 48.48 -7.48
N GLY A 13 -5.04 48.77 -6.18
CA GLY A 13 -6.00 49.73 -5.65
C GLY A 13 -5.81 51.12 -6.25
N ARG A 14 -4.57 51.62 -6.24
CA ARG A 14 -4.20 52.91 -6.85
C ARG A 14 -4.46 52.93 -8.35
N ALA A 15 -4.11 51.86 -9.06
CA ALA A 15 -4.35 51.75 -10.50
C ALA A 15 -5.84 51.81 -10.85
N ILE A 16 -6.72 51.20 -10.05
CA ILE A 16 -8.16 51.30 -10.26
C ILE A 16 -8.67 52.71 -9.97
N GLY A 17 -8.23 53.36 -8.89
CA GLY A 17 -8.59 54.75 -8.60
C GLY A 17 -8.24 55.69 -9.76
N TRP A 18 -7.01 55.63 -10.25
CA TRP A 18 -6.59 56.45 -11.39
C TRP A 18 -7.33 56.11 -12.71
N LEU A 19 -7.74 54.86 -12.91
CA LEU A 19 -8.59 54.50 -14.06
C LEU A 19 -10.00 55.10 -13.95
N GLN A 20 -10.53 55.28 -12.74
CA GLN A 20 -11.82 55.94 -12.48
C GLN A 20 -11.69 57.45 -12.65
N ASP A 21 -10.54 58.02 -12.32
CA ASP A 21 -10.19 59.43 -12.53
C ASP A 21 -9.85 59.77 -14.00
N GLY A 22 -10.01 58.81 -14.92
CA GLY A 22 -9.87 59.03 -16.37
C GLY A 22 -8.45 58.85 -16.92
N VAL A 23 -7.48 58.40 -16.13
CA VAL A 23 -6.10 58.18 -16.60
C VAL A 23 -6.05 57.00 -17.58
N ALA A 24 -5.37 57.17 -18.71
CA ALA A 24 -5.25 56.14 -19.73
C ALA A 24 -4.45 54.91 -19.25
N ALA A 25 -4.95 53.70 -19.57
CA ALA A 25 -4.32 52.45 -19.14
C ALA A 25 -2.85 52.28 -19.60
N ARG A 26 -2.48 52.88 -20.73
CA ARG A 26 -1.11 52.86 -21.27
C ARG A 26 -0.16 53.73 -20.43
N GLN A 27 -0.62 54.89 -19.99
CA GLN A 27 0.13 55.80 -19.12
C GLN A 27 0.33 55.16 -17.74
N LEU A 28 -0.71 54.54 -17.20
CA LEU A 28 -0.62 53.79 -15.94
C LEU A 28 0.34 52.59 -16.02
N ALA A 29 0.35 51.89 -17.15
CA ALA A 29 1.26 50.77 -17.37
C ALA A 29 2.74 51.23 -17.36
N GLN A 30 3.03 52.40 -17.95
CA GLN A 30 4.36 53.02 -17.90
C GLN A 30 4.73 53.43 -16.47
N MET A 31 3.85 54.15 -15.76
CA MET A 31 4.08 54.59 -14.37
C MET A 31 4.36 53.43 -13.43
N LEU A 32 3.66 52.31 -13.60
CA LEU A 32 3.79 51.12 -12.75
C LEU A 32 4.83 50.11 -13.27
N ALA A 33 5.51 50.42 -14.38
CA ALA A 33 6.47 49.54 -15.06
C ALA A 33 5.94 48.11 -15.28
N VAL A 34 4.72 48.01 -15.83
CA VAL A 34 4.06 46.74 -16.18
C VAL A 34 3.54 46.79 -17.62
N ALA A 35 3.24 45.63 -18.20
CA ALA A 35 2.63 45.61 -19.54
C ALA A 35 1.20 46.21 -19.50
N PRO A 36 0.76 46.94 -20.55
CA PRO A 36 -0.62 47.48 -20.64
C PRO A 36 -1.70 46.43 -20.47
N SER A 37 -1.44 45.19 -20.89
CA SER A 37 -2.35 44.05 -20.71
C SER A 37 -2.61 43.70 -19.25
N VAL A 38 -1.74 44.08 -18.31
CA VAL A 38 -1.95 43.87 -16.87
C VAL A 38 -2.99 44.86 -16.35
N ILE A 39 -2.92 46.12 -16.75
CA ILE A 39 -3.87 47.18 -16.35
C ILE A 39 -5.25 46.93 -16.98
N ILE A 40 -5.30 46.54 -18.25
CA ILE A 40 -6.55 46.20 -18.94
C ILE A 40 -7.26 45.02 -18.25
N ARG A 41 -6.52 43.93 -17.96
CA ARG A 41 -7.08 42.76 -17.25
C ARG A 41 -7.52 43.11 -15.83
N LEU A 42 -6.78 43.98 -15.14
CA LEU A 42 -7.15 44.47 -13.81
C LEU A 42 -8.47 45.26 -13.88
N LYS A 43 -8.62 46.18 -14.84
CA LYS A 43 -9.85 46.96 -15.06
C LYS A 43 -11.05 46.07 -15.35
N GLN A 44 -10.92 45.16 -16.32
CA GLN A 44 -11.98 44.20 -16.68
C GLN A 44 -12.41 43.35 -15.48
N ARG A 45 -11.42 42.85 -14.72
CA ARG A 45 -11.69 42.07 -13.52
C ARG A 45 -12.39 42.93 -12.46
N PHE A 46 -11.96 44.16 -12.22
CA PHE A 46 -12.59 45.04 -11.25
C PHE A 46 -14.06 45.34 -11.62
N HIS A 47 -14.37 45.62 -12.89
CA HIS A 47 -15.76 45.78 -13.32
C HIS A 47 -16.60 44.51 -13.13
N ALA A 48 -16.02 43.33 -13.32
CA ALA A 48 -16.74 42.06 -13.20
C ALA A 48 -17.01 41.62 -11.74
N ILE A 49 -16.09 41.89 -10.81
CA ILE A 49 -16.15 41.32 -9.44
C ILE A 49 -15.97 42.34 -8.31
N GLY A 50 -15.69 43.62 -8.60
CA GLY A 50 -15.55 44.69 -7.61
C GLY A 50 -14.36 44.57 -6.65
N ARG A 51 -13.39 43.67 -6.89
CA ARG A 51 -12.26 43.42 -5.98
C ARG A 51 -10.91 43.50 -6.69
N VAL A 52 -9.94 44.14 -6.04
CA VAL A 52 -8.54 44.31 -6.52
C VAL A 52 -7.57 43.24 -6.00
N GLN A 53 -7.96 42.53 -4.93
CA GLN A 53 -7.14 41.54 -4.24
C GLN A 53 -6.82 40.33 -5.13
N GLU A 54 -5.63 39.74 -4.95
CA GLU A 54 -5.31 38.48 -5.61
C GLU A 54 -6.22 37.36 -5.09
N ARG A 55 -6.80 36.55 -6.00
CA ARG A 55 -7.48 35.32 -5.57
C ARG A 55 -6.42 34.35 -5.07
N GLN A 56 -6.69 33.71 -3.93
CA GLN A 56 -5.92 32.56 -3.50
C GLN A 56 -6.02 31.50 -4.60
N ARG A 57 -4.88 31.17 -5.21
CA ARG A 57 -4.85 30.13 -6.25
C ARG A 57 -5.16 28.81 -5.57
N SER A 58 -6.00 27.97 -6.17
CA SER A 58 -6.37 26.64 -5.66
C SER A 58 -5.19 25.67 -5.54
N GLY A 59 -4.01 26.06 -6.01
CA GLY A 59 -2.81 25.23 -6.00
C GLY A 59 -3.02 23.93 -6.76
N ARG A 60 -2.04 23.03 -6.65
CA ARG A 60 -2.25 21.65 -7.06
C ARG A 60 -3.23 21.01 -6.06
N PRO A 61 -4.33 20.37 -6.52
CA PRO A 61 -5.22 19.65 -5.63
C PRO A 61 -4.44 18.64 -4.78
N ARG A 62 -4.75 18.57 -3.48
CA ARG A 62 -4.15 17.56 -2.61
C ARG A 62 -4.59 16.16 -3.07
N VAL A 63 -3.63 15.24 -3.12
CA VAL A 63 -3.89 13.82 -3.46
C VAL A 63 -4.64 13.12 -2.33
N THR A 64 -4.39 13.53 -1.09
CA THR A 64 -5.01 12.99 0.13
C THR A 64 -5.98 13.97 0.76
N THR A 65 -6.98 13.44 1.46
CA THR A 65 -7.91 14.23 2.28
C THR A 65 -7.37 14.32 3.71
N GLN A 66 -7.78 15.32 4.50
CA GLN A 66 -7.40 15.42 5.91
C GLN A 66 -7.72 14.15 6.72
N ARG A 67 -8.78 13.41 6.36
CA ARG A 67 -9.11 12.12 6.99
C ARG A 67 -8.05 11.06 6.67
N LYS A 68 -7.60 10.99 5.42
CA LYS A 68 -6.51 10.09 4.99
C LYS A 68 -5.20 10.47 5.67
N ASP A 69 -4.88 11.76 5.75
CA ASP A 69 -3.65 12.23 6.41
C ASP A 69 -3.63 11.85 7.90
N ARG A 70 -4.73 12.08 8.63
CA ARG A 70 -4.86 11.67 10.05
C ARG A 70 -4.78 10.15 10.21
N PHE A 71 -5.34 9.40 9.27
CA PHE A 71 -5.25 7.94 9.27
C PHE A 71 -3.80 7.46 9.10
N ILE A 72 -3.08 7.99 8.10
CA ILE A 72 -1.66 7.69 7.85
C ILE A 72 -0.82 8.03 9.09
N GLN A 73 -0.99 9.22 9.67
CA GLN A 73 -0.26 9.62 10.87
C GLN A 73 -0.48 8.66 12.04
N ARG A 74 -1.72 8.26 12.31
CA ARG A 74 -2.03 7.29 13.38
C ARG A 74 -1.39 5.94 13.11
N GLN A 75 -1.45 5.46 11.88
CA GLN A 75 -0.84 4.20 11.47
C GLN A 75 0.69 4.23 11.67
N THR A 76 1.35 5.27 11.17
CA THR A 76 2.79 5.51 11.32
C THR A 76 3.22 5.55 12.79
N MET A 77 2.45 6.21 13.67
CA MET A 77 2.73 6.20 15.11
C MET A 77 2.62 4.81 15.73
N GLN A 78 1.61 4.02 15.34
CA GLN A 78 1.43 2.64 15.82
C GLN A 78 2.57 1.73 15.36
N GLN A 79 2.96 1.82 14.09
CA GLN A 79 4.10 1.08 13.53
C GLN A 79 5.39 1.41 14.26
N ARG A 80 5.66 2.70 14.50
CA ARG A 80 6.84 3.15 15.24
C ARG A 80 6.84 2.63 16.68
N ALA A 81 5.70 2.72 17.38
CA ALA A 81 5.58 2.21 18.75
C ALA A 81 5.84 0.71 18.82
N TRP A 82 5.25 -0.05 17.90
CA TRP A 82 5.46 -1.49 17.80
C TRP A 82 6.92 -1.82 17.50
N CYS A 83 7.54 -1.19 16.50
CA CYS A 83 8.94 -1.41 16.16
C CYS A 83 9.87 -1.05 17.33
N THR A 84 9.57 0.01 18.09
CA THR A 84 10.36 0.39 19.27
C THR A 84 10.36 -0.72 20.33
N GLN A 85 9.23 -1.38 20.53
CA GLN A 85 9.10 -2.50 21.47
C GLN A 85 9.83 -3.76 20.99
N HIS A 86 9.88 -3.99 19.68
CA HIS A 86 10.34 -5.25 19.09
C HIS A 86 11.74 -5.18 18.45
N VAL A 87 12.35 -4.00 18.28
CA VAL A 87 13.68 -3.84 17.65
C VAL A 87 14.80 -4.54 18.41
N ARG A 88 14.63 -4.73 19.73
CA ARG A 88 15.58 -5.45 20.59
C ARG A 88 15.32 -6.95 20.65
N TRP A 89 14.26 -7.46 20.04
CA TRP A 89 13.96 -8.89 20.05
C TRP A 89 15.05 -9.67 19.32
N GLN A 90 15.51 -10.74 19.97
CA GLN A 90 16.49 -11.65 19.42
C GLN A 90 15.85 -12.69 18.49
N ARG A 91 16.68 -13.36 17.68
CA ARG A 91 16.23 -14.43 16.77
C ARG A 91 15.43 -15.52 17.49
N GLN A 92 15.80 -15.86 18.72
CA GLN A 92 15.08 -16.86 19.53
C GLN A 92 13.65 -16.44 19.88
N GLN A 93 13.39 -15.14 20.06
CA GLN A 93 12.05 -14.61 20.31
C GLN A 93 11.22 -14.63 19.03
N TRP A 94 11.79 -14.18 17.90
CA TRP A 94 11.15 -14.27 16.59
C TRP A 94 10.87 -15.73 16.16
N ALA A 95 11.70 -16.67 16.61
CA ALA A 95 11.49 -18.09 16.38
C ALA A 95 10.25 -18.68 17.08
N GLN A 96 9.65 -17.96 18.04
CA GLN A 96 8.39 -18.33 18.67
C GLN A 96 7.16 -17.80 17.94
N VAL A 97 7.34 -16.92 16.95
CA VAL A 97 6.21 -16.30 16.24
C VAL A 97 5.79 -17.18 15.06
N LEU A 98 4.49 -17.39 14.93
CA LEU A 98 3.84 -17.90 13.73
C LEU A 98 3.25 -16.70 12.99
N PHE A 99 3.89 -16.29 11.90
CA PHE A 99 3.38 -15.23 11.03
C PHE A 99 2.34 -15.84 10.08
N THR A 100 1.18 -15.21 9.96
CA THR A 100 0.05 -15.73 9.17
C THR A 100 -0.58 -14.63 8.34
N ASP A 101 -1.14 -15.00 7.20
CA ASP A 101 -1.80 -14.08 6.28
C ASP A 101 -2.61 -14.82 5.20
N GLU A 102 -3.45 -14.07 4.48
CA GLU A 102 -4.12 -14.50 3.26
C GLU A 102 -3.56 -13.79 2.01
N SER A 103 -3.36 -14.54 0.93
CA SER A 103 -2.97 -13.94 -0.36
C SER A 103 -3.80 -14.46 -1.52
N ARG A 104 -3.93 -13.62 -2.55
CA ARG A 104 -4.69 -13.92 -3.77
C ARG A 104 -3.72 -14.19 -4.92
N PHE A 105 -3.86 -15.35 -5.55
CA PHE A 105 -3.13 -15.73 -6.76
C PHE A 105 -4.10 -15.80 -7.95
N CYS A 106 -3.75 -15.12 -9.04
CA CYS A 106 -4.54 -15.11 -10.27
C CYS A 106 -4.00 -16.15 -11.26
N LEU A 107 -4.89 -16.80 -12.02
CA LEU A 107 -4.51 -17.71 -13.11
C LEU A 107 -3.71 -16.97 -14.18
N GLU A 108 -4.13 -15.73 -14.48
CA GLU A 108 -3.41 -14.80 -15.34
C GLU A 108 -2.92 -13.61 -14.51
N PRO A 109 -1.61 -13.26 -14.53
CA PRO A 109 -1.07 -12.14 -13.76
C PRO A 109 -1.73 -10.80 -14.14
N ALA A 110 -2.23 -10.06 -13.16
CA ALA A 110 -2.95 -8.79 -13.37
C ALA A 110 -2.07 -7.63 -13.88
N ASP A 111 -0.73 -7.74 -13.77
CA ASP A 111 0.20 -6.69 -14.21
C ASP A 111 0.15 -6.46 -15.73
N GLY A 112 0.00 -7.53 -16.52
CA GLY A 112 -0.16 -7.45 -17.96
C GLY A 112 0.83 -6.52 -18.70
N ARG A 113 2.07 -6.34 -18.23
CA ARG A 113 3.07 -5.50 -18.93
C ARG A 113 4.16 -6.39 -19.48
N ILE A 114 3.89 -7.01 -20.62
CA ILE A 114 4.97 -7.44 -21.51
C ILE A 114 5.57 -6.18 -22.12
N ARG A 115 6.85 -5.92 -21.82
CA ARG A 115 7.60 -4.81 -22.43
C ARG A 115 8.04 -5.25 -23.82
N VAL A 116 7.47 -4.64 -24.86
CA VAL A 116 7.84 -4.89 -26.26
C VAL A 116 8.60 -3.67 -26.79
N TRP A 117 9.73 -3.89 -27.44
CA TRP A 117 10.44 -2.85 -28.18
C TRP A 117 9.72 -2.60 -29.52
N ARG A 118 9.39 -1.35 -29.83
CA ARG A 118 8.73 -0.97 -31.10
C ARG A 118 9.12 0.42 -31.58
N ARG A 119 9.02 0.67 -32.89
CA ARG A 119 9.29 1.98 -33.49
C ARG A 119 8.10 2.93 -33.30
N ARG A 120 8.34 4.23 -33.49
CA ARG A 120 7.31 5.28 -33.38
C ARG A 120 6.25 5.08 -34.49
N GLY A 121 5.04 4.68 -34.11
CA GLY A 121 3.91 4.46 -35.04
C GLY A 121 3.32 3.04 -34.97
N GLU A 122 4.05 2.07 -34.43
CA GLU A 122 3.67 0.64 -34.45
C GLU A 122 2.83 0.23 -33.23
N ARG A 123 1.98 1.14 -32.72
CA ARG A 123 1.21 0.89 -31.50
C ARG A 123 0.22 -0.27 -31.64
N PHE A 124 -0.23 -0.55 -32.85
CA PHE A 124 -1.27 -1.53 -33.17
C PHE A 124 -0.78 -2.69 -34.06
N ALA A 125 0.54 -2.87 -34.23
CA ALA A 125 1.05 -4.02 -34.99
C ALA A 125 0.65 -5.34 -34.30
N GLU A 126 0.35 -6.39 -35.05
CA GLU A 126 -0.10 -7.70 -34.50
C GLU A 126 0.88 -8.29 -33.48
N GLY A 127 2.20 -8.07 -33.63
CA GLY A 127 3.21 -8.46 -32.63
C GLY A 127 3.33 -7.52 -31.41
N ALA A 128 2.58 -6.42 -31.38
CA ALA A 128 2.59 -5.38 -30.35
C ALA A 128 1.24 -5.21 -29.62
N VAL A 129 0.24 -6.03 -29.98
CA VAL A 129 -1.09 -6.07 -29.39
C VAL A 129 -1.40 -7.50 -28.96
N LEU A 130 -1.56 -7.71 -27.65
CA LEU A 130 -2.09 -8.95 -27.10
C LEU A 130 -3.59 -8.76 -26.91
N GLU A 131 -4.40 -9.53 -27.63
CA GLU A 131 -5.84 -9.59 -27.41
C GLU A 131 -6.09 -10.18 -26.02
N ARG A 132 -6.93 -9.53 -25.21
CA ARG A 132 -7.22 -9.96 -23.84
C ARG A 132 -8.70 -10.17 -23.66
N GLN A 133 -9.04 -11.29 -23.02
CA GLN A 133 -10.31 -11.38 -22.33
C GLN A 133 -10.27 -10.47 -21.09
N ARG A 134 -11.21 -9.53 -20.99
CA ARG A 134 -11.43 -8.78 -19.75
C ARG A 134 -11.92 -9.80 -18.70
N PHE A 135 -11.19 -9.91 -17.59
CA PHE A 135 -11.47 -10.79 -16.41
C PHE A 135 -11.07 -12.29 -16.51
N GLY A 136 -10.23 -12.69 -17.47
CA GLY A 136 -10.24 -14.03 -18.11
C GLY A 136 -9.66 -15.27 -17.43
N GLY A 137 -9.55 -15.38 -16.10
CA GLY A 137 -9.02 -16.64 -15.51
C GLY A 137 -9.40 -16.98 -14.07
N GLY A 138 -9.97 -16.03 -13.32
CA GLY A 138 -10.26 -16.19 -11.90
C GLY A 138 -9.02 -16.12 -11.01
N SER A 139 -9.24 -16.29 -9.71
CA SER A 139 -8.19 -16.27 -8.69
C SER A 139 -8.50 -17.24 -7.57
N VAL A 140 -7.46 -17.79 -6.95
CA VAL A 140 -7.55 -18.53 -5.70
C VAL A 140 -7.10 -17.63 -4.56
N ILE A 141 -7.76 -17.73 -3.41
CA ILE A 141 -7.31 -17.10 -2.16
C ILE A 141 -6.78 -18.22 -1.28
N VAL A 142 -5.58 -18.05 -0.74
CA VAL A 142 -4.94 -19.03 0.13
C VAL A 142 -4.59 -18.40 1.46
N TRP A 143 -4.62 -19.20 2.52
CA TRP A 143 -4.11 -18.85 3.84
C TRP A 143 -2.89 -19.72 4.15
N GLY A 144 -1.90 -19.14 4.81
CA GLY A 144 -0.75 -19.90 5.30
C GLY A 144 -0.10 -19.25 6.52
N GLY A 145 0.74 -20.03 7.18
CA GLY A 145 1.54 -19.59 8.30
C GLY A 145 2.98 -20.07 8.22
N ILE A 146 3.93 -19.21 8.58
CA ILE A 146 5.36 -19.52 8.62
C ILE A 146 5.97 -19.21 9.97
N SER A 147 6.90 -20.08 10.38
CA SER A 147 7.77 -19.91 11.52
C SER A 147 9.15 -20.47 11.18
N THR A 148 10.17 -20.13 11.96
CA THR A 148 11.52 -20.73 11.79
C THR A 148 11.54 -22.25 12.00
N ARG A 149 10.51 -22.79 12.68
CA ARG A 149 10.39 -24.21 13.03
C ARG A 149 9.55 -25.01 12.05
N LEU A 150 8.52 -24.40 11.50
CA LEU A 150 7.54 -25.06 10.65
C LEU A 150 6.89 -24.07 9.67
N ARG A 151 6.17 -24.61 8.70
CA ARG A 151 5.13 -23.91 7.95
C ARG A 151 3.84 -24.71 8.09
N THR A 152 2.70 -24.04 8.06
CA THR A 152 1.40 -24.73 8.04
C THR A 152 1.17 -25.37 6.68
N PRO A 153 0.18 -26.27 6.53
CA PRO A 153 -0.42 -26.52 5.22
C PRO A 153 -0.95 -25.20 4.61
N LEU A 154 -0.92 -25.12 3.28
CA LEU A 154 -1.52 -24.00 2.55
C LEU A 154 -3.02 -24.29 2.35
N TYR A 155 -3.86 -23.46 2.96
CA TYR A 155 -5.31 -23.65 2.98
C TYR A 155 -5.98 -22.84 1.87
N HIS A 156 -6.90 -23.45 1.11
CA HIS A 156 -7.66 -22.76 0.08
C HIS A 156 -8.92 -22.12 0.67
N VAL A 157 -8.96 -20.79 0.67
CA VAL A 157 -10.11 -20.02 1.14
C VAL A 157 -11.15 -19.91 0.04
N VAL A 158 -12.22 -20.68 0.16
CA VAL A 158 -13.36 -20.63 -0.77
C VAL A 158 -14.39 -19.61 -0.28
N GLY A 159 -14.68 -18.59 -1.11
CA GLY A 159 -15.68 -17.57 -0.79
C GLY A 159 -15.26 -16.62 0.34
N ASN A 160 -16.23 -16.03 1.03
CA ASN A 160 -15.98 -15.05 2.09
C ASN A 160 -15.58 -15.73 3.41
N LEU A 161 -14.39 -15.39 3.92
CA LEU A 161 -13.89 -15.87 5.19
C LEU A 161 -14.47 -15.04 6.35
N THR A 162 -15.52 -15.56 6.99
CA THR A 162 -16.11 -14.93 8.18
C THR A 162 -15.32 -15.28 9.43
N GLY A 163 -15.53 -14.57 10.54
CA GLY A 163 -14.86 -14.89 11.82
C GLY A 163 -15.11 -16.32 12.31
N VAL A 164 -16.34 -16.84 12.16
CA VAL A 164 -16.68 -18.22 12.52
C VAL A 164 -15.96 -19.23 11.63
N ARG A 165 -15.87 -18.95 10.32
CA ARG A 165 -15.11 -19.79 9.39
C ARG A 165 -13.62 -19.74 9.70
N TYR A 166 -13.06 -18.56 9.96
CA TYR A 166 -11.67 -18.40 10.37
C TYR A 166 -11.35 -19.22 11.62
N GLN A 167 -12.26 -19.23 12.61
CA GLN A 167 -12.12 -20.09 13.77
C GLN A 167 -12.09 -21.59 13.41
N ASN A 168 -13.11 -22.06 12.70
CA ASN A 168 -13.35 -23.49 12.48
C ASN A 168 -12.44 -24.12 11.41
N GLU A 169 -12.08 -23.34 10.39
CA GLU A 169 -11.33 -23.80 9.21
C GLU A 169 -9.83 -23.52 9.32
N ILE A 170 -9.43 -22.52 10.13
CA ILE A 170 -8.03 -22.08 10.21
C ILE A 170 -7.50 -22.15 11.64
N LEU A 171 -8.11 -21.47 12.60
CA LEU A 171 -7.53 -21.37 13.95
C LEU A 171 -7.46 -22.73 14.64
N GLN A 172 -8.58 -23.43 14.69
CA GLN A 172 -8.68 -24.72 15.37
C GLN A 172 -7.87 -25.82 14.68
N PRO A 173 -7.98 -26.07 13.36
CA PRO A 173 -7.28 -27.18 12.73
C PRO A 173 -5.83 -26.89 12.32
N LEU A 174 -5.45 -25.62 12.09
CA LEU A 174 -4.12 -25.28 11.56
C LEU A 174 -3.27 -24.51 12.58
N VAL A 175 -3.81 -23.45 13.17
CA VAL A 175 -3.02 -22.56 14.05
C VAL A 175 -2.73 -23.20 15.40
N VAL A 176 -3.73 -23.76 16.08
CA VAL A 176 -3.53 -24.35 17.42
C VAL A 176 -2.47 -25.47 17.39
N PRO A 177 -2.54 -26.46 16.48
CA PRO A 177 -1.50 -27.47 16.36
C PRO A 177 -0.13 -26.90 16.00
N ALA A 178 -0.07 -25.88 15.13
CA ALA A 178 1.18 -25.23 14.77
C ALA A 178 1.83 -24.53 15.97
N LEU A 179 1.05 -23.80 16.78
CA LEU A 179 1.56 -23.14 17.98
C LEU A 179 2.07 -24.18 19.01
N GLN A 180 1.35 -25.28 19.20
CA GLN A 180 1.78 -26.38 20.07
C GLN A 180 3.12 -26.99 19.61
N ALA A 181 3.29 -27.18 18.30
CA ALA A 181 4.54 -27.68 17.72
C ALA A 181 5.70 -26.68 17.81
N ILE A 182 5.44 -25.37 17.76
CA ILE A 182 6.45 -24.33 17.97
C ILE A 182 6.92 -24.35 19.43
N GLY A 183 5.98 -24.40 20.37
CA GLY A 183 6.24 -24.57 21.80
C GLY A 183 5.33 -23.70 22.70
N PRO A 184 5.47 -23.81 24.03
CA PRO A 184 4.58 -23.16 24.99
C PRO A 184 4.65 -21.62 25.01
N ARG A 185 5.71 -21.05 24.42
CA ARG A 185 5.89 -19.60 24.27
C ARG A 185 5.51 -19.11 22.87
N ALA A 186 4.87 -19.95 22.06
CA ALA A 186 4.47 -19.60 20.72
C ALA A 186 3.50 -18.41 20.73
N ILE A 187 3.63 -17.55 19.72
CA ILE A 187 2.83 -16.35 19.54
C ILE A 187 2.23 -16.39 18.14
N LEU A 188 0.91 -16.25 18.05
CA LEU A 188 0.23 -16.01 16.78
C LEU A 188 0.40 -14.55 16.37
N GLN A 189 0.88 -14.32 15.16
CA GLN A 189 0.72 -13.06 14.46
C GLN A 189 -0.32 -13.25 13.35
N ASP A 190 -1.38 -12.44 13.43
CA ASP A 190 -2.36 -12.20 12.38
C ASP A 190 -2.45 -10.69 12.14
N ASP A 191 -3.09 -10.28 11.05
CA ASP A 191 -3.38 -8.86 10.83
C ASP A 191 -4.64 -8.41 11.59
N ASN A 192 -5.04 -7.15 11.42
CA ASN A 192 -6.24 -6.61 12.06
C ASN A 192 -7.50 -6.70 11.16
N ALA A 193 -7.56 -7.65 10.23
CA ALA A 193 -8.73 -7.82 9.38
C ALA A 193 -10.00 -8.08 10.21
N PRO A 194 -11.18 -7.63 9.74
CA PRO A 194 -12.42 -7.78 10.48
C PRO A 194 -12.74 -9.22 10.94
N PRO A 195 -12.52 -10.29 10.14
CA PRO A 195 -12.72 -11.66 10.60
C PRO A 195 -11.85 -12.03 11.81
N HIS A 196 -10.57 -11.63 11.81
CA HIS A 196 -9.58 -11.91 12.87
C HIS A 196 -9.88 -11.18 14.18
N ARG A 197 -10.73 -10.15 14.13
CA ARG A 197 -11.13 -9.34 15.28
C ARG A 197 -12.60 -9.54 15.67
N SER A 198 -13.28 -10.53 15.08
CA SER A 198 -14.65 -10.89 15.42
C SER A 198 -14.78 -11.41 16.86
N ALA A 199 -16.01 -11.34 17.42
CA ALA A 199 -16.29 -11.85 18.76
C ALA A 199 -15.98 -13.36 18.88
N ALA A 200 -16.37 -14.15 17.88
CA ALA A 200 -16.09 -15.58 17.83
C ALA A 200 -14.58 -15.87 17.94
N VAL A 201 -13.76 -15.19 17.12
CA VAL A 201 -12.31 -15.35 17.14
C VAL A 201 -11.69 -14.90 18.46
N ASN A 202 -12.09 -13.75 19.00
CA ASN A 202 -11.55 -13.27 20.27
C ASN A 202 -11.89 -14.24 21.43
N THR A 203 -13.12 -14.74 21.49
CA THR A 203 -13.53 -15.75 22.47
C THR A 203 -12.71 -17.04 22.32
N PHE A 204 -12.53 -17.53 21.09
CA PHE A 204 -11.74 -18.74 20.84
C PHE A 204 -10.27 -18.56 21.25
N ILE A 205 -9.62 -17.46 20.87
CA ILE A 205 -8.23 -17.17 21.23
C ILE A 205 -8.04 -17.18 22.76
N GLN A 206 -8.99 -16.61 23.50
CA GLN A 206 -8.98 -16.64 24.97
C GLN A 206 -9.16 -18.06 25.53
N GLN A 207 -10.15 -18.81 25.04
CA GLN A 207 -10.46 -20.17 25.49
C GLN A 207 -9.31 -21.15 25.19
N ALA A 208 -8.73 -21.06 23.99
CA ALA A 208 -7.60 -21.86 23.55
C ALA A 208 -6.26 -21.39 24.16
N ARG A 209 -6.27 -20.31 24.96
CA ARG A 209 -5.08 -19.70 25.59
C ARG A 209 -3.97 -19.38 24.57
N VAL A 210 -4.38 -18.91 23.39
CA VAL A 210 -3.43 -18.52 22.34
C VAL A 210 -2.87 -17.14 22.65
N ASN A 211 -1.55 -17.04 22.74
CA ASN A 211 -0.87 -15.76 22.83
C ASN A 211 -0.91 -15.09 21.45
N ARG A 212 -1.68 -14.01 21.30
CA ARG A 212 -1.75 -13.23 20.06
C ARG A 212 -0.92 -11.95 20.19
N MET A 213 -0.07 -11.70 19.20
CA MET A 213 0.74 -10.50 19.11
C MET A 213 -0.14 -9.27 18.85
N LEU A 214 0.15 -8.15 19.51
CA LEU A 214 -0.37 -6.86 19.08
C LEU A 214 0.28 -6.48 17.75
N TRP A 215 -0.50 -6.21 16.72
CA TRP A 215 0.00 -5.91 15.38
C TRP A 215 -0.41 -4.50 14.93
N PRO A 216 0.51 -3.68 14.37
CA PRO A 216 0.14 -2.39 13.80
C PRO A 216 -0.64 -2.58 12.50
N ALA A 217 -1.79 -1.92 12.35
CA ALA A 217 -2.64 -2.04 11.16
C ALA A 217 -1.89 -1.66 9.88
N ASN A 218 -2.23 -2.32 8.75
CA ASN A 218 -1.67 -2.06 7.41
C ASN A 218 -0.13 -2.03 7.38
N SER A 219 0.50 -3.08 7.90
CA SER A 219 1.98 -3.16 7.97
C SER A 219 2.51 -4.38 7.21
N PRO A 220 2.22 -4.52 5.89
CA PRO A 220 2.70 -5.66 5.10
C PRO A 220 4.23 -5.72 5.11
N ASP A 221 4.91 -4.57 5.04
CA ASP A 221 6.38 -4.44 5.11
C ASP A 221 6.99 -5.12 6.36
N LEU A 222 6.23 -5.21 7.45
CA LEU A 222 6.66 -5.85 8.71
C LEU A 222 6.29 -7.34 8.77
N ASN A 223 5.42 -7.85 7.90
CA ASN A 223 5.00 -9.24 7.87
C ASN A 223 5.89 -10.05 6.91
N PRO A 224 6.79 -10.93 7.38
CA PRO A 224 7.72 -11.65 6.53
C PRO A 224 7.02 -12.64 5.58
N ILE A 225 5.76 -13.01 5.83
CA ILE A 225 5.01 -13.90 4.94
C ILE A 225 4.63 -13.23 3.61
N GLU A 226 4.62 -11.89 3.53
CA GLU A 226 4.40 -11.18 2.26
C GLU A 226 5.48 -11.54 1.23
N HIS A 227 6.75 -11.61 1.67
CA HIS A 227 7.85 -12.07 0.82
C HIS A 227 7.80 -13.55 0.52
N MET A 228 7.15 -14.34 1.37
CA MET A 228 6.87 -15.74 1.08
C MET A 228 5.84 -15.86 -0.04
N TRP A 229 4.84 -14.97 -0.11
CA TRP A 229 3.89 -14.91 -1.22
C TRP A 229 4.56 -14.54 -2.53
N ASP A 230 5.47 -13.57 -2.52
CA ASP A 230 6.26 -13.19 -3.70
C ASP A 230 7.11 -14.36 -4.23
N GLU A 231 7.82 -15.06 -3.33
CA GLU A 231 8.62 -16.23 -3.70
C GLU A 231 7.74 -17.37 -4.24
N LEU A 232 6.57 -17.60 -3.64
CA LEU A 232 5.62 -18.58 -4.11
C LEU A 232 5.10 -18.23 -5.52
N CYS A 233 4.77 -16.96 -5.75
CA CYS A 233 4.36 -16.45 -7.06
C CYS A 233 5.46 -16.68 -8.10
N ARG A 234 6.70 -16.32 -7.77
CA ARG A 234 7.86 -16.50 -8.65
C ARG A 234 8.09 -17.96 -9.01
N ARG A 235 7.96 -18.88 -8.05
CA ARG A 235 8.09 -20.33 -8.28
C ARG A 235 7.01 -20.85 -9.22
N VAL A 236 5.74 -20.51 -8.98
CA VAL A 236 4.63 -20.92 -9.85
C VAL A 236 4.81 -20.39 -11.28
N GLN A 237 5.29 -19.16 -11.44
CA GLN A 237 5.59 -18.57 -12.75
C GLN A 237 6.73 -19.25 -13.51
N GLN A 238 7.58 -20.05 -12.84
CA GLN A 238 8.66 -20.81 -13.48
C GLN A 238 8.19 -22.14 -14.09
N HIS A 239 6.98 -22.60 -13.79
CA HIS A 239 6.41 -23.80 -14.40
C HIS A 239 6.08 -23.55 -15.87
N LEU A 240 6.46 -24.51 -16.72
CA LEU A 240 6.15 -24.53 -18.15
C LEU A 240 5.53 -25.88 -18.51
N PRO A 241 4.32 -25.92 -19.12
CA PRO A 241 3.46 -24.77 -19.43
C PRO A 241 2.93 -24.06 -18.16
N PRO A 242 2.32 -22.85 -18.27
CA PRO A 242 1.63 -22.21 -17.14
C PRO A 242 0.39 -23.02 -16.70
N PRO A 243 -0.18 -22.76 -15.50
CA PRO A 243 -1.34 -23.51 -15.04
C PRO A 243 -2.55 -23.22 -15.93
N ALA A 244 -3.25 -24.29 -16.36
CA ALA A 244 -4.36 -24.21 -17.30
C ALA A 244 -5.70 -23.84 -16.65
N ASN A 245 -5.84 -24.05 -15.34
CA ASN A 245 -7.05 -23.75 -14.58
C ASN A 245 -6.75 -23.51 -13.10
N LEU A 246 -7.75 -23.05 -12.35
CA LEU A 246 -7.63 -22.75 -10.91
C LEU A 246 -7.27 -23.96 -10.05
N GLY A 247 -7.71 -25.16 -10.42
CA GLY A 247 -7.37 -26.39 -9.72
C GLY A 247 -5.88 -26.72 -9.84
N GLN A 248 -5.34 -26.63 -11.06
CA GLN A 248 -3.91 -26.82 -11.31
C GLN A 248 -3.07 -25.72 -10.63
N LEU A 249 -3.53 -24.46 -10.68
CA LEU A 249 -2.88 -23.37 -9.96
C LEU A 249 -2.80 -23.66 -8.46
N LEU A 250 -3.91 -24.08 -7.84
CA LEU A 250 -3.92 -24.41 -6.41
C LEU A 250 -2.98 -25.58 -6.09
N GLN A 251 -2.97 -26.62 -6.91
CA GLN A 251 -2.07 -27.76 -6.74
C GLN A 251 -0.61 -27.33 -6.77
N TRP A 252 -0.21 -26.49 -7.73
CA TRP A 252 1.15 -25.97 -7.83
C TRP A 252 1.51 -25.06 -6.67
N LEU A 253 0.60 -24.19 -6.23
CA LEU A 253 0.81 -23.38 -5.02
C LEU A 253 1.08 -24.26 -3.80
N GLN A 254 0.31 -25.34 -3.61
CA GLN A 254 0.52 -26.28 -2.51
C GLN A 254 1.85 -27.04 -2.64
N GLN A 255 2.21 -27.48 -3.84
CA GLN A 255 3.48 -28.16 -4.10
C GLN A 255 4.67 -27.24 -3.84
N GLU A 256 4.66 -26.03 -4.40
CA GLU A 256 5.75 -25.06 -4.24
C GLU A 256 5.86 -24.56 -2.81
N TRP A 257 4.73 -24.32 -2.11
CA TRP A 257 4.72 -23.99 -0.69
C TRP A 257 5.44 -25.05 0.14
N ASN A 258 5.19 -26.33 -0.17
CA ASN A 258 5.88 -27.47 0.43
C ASN A 258 7.34 -27.63 -0.07
N GLY A 259 7.66 -27.11 -1.24
CA GLY A 259 9.01 -27.11 -1.80
C GLY A 259 9.91 -25.99 -1.27
N VAL A 260 9.36 -24.93 -0.65
CA VAL A 260 10.18 -23.80 -0.19
C VAL A 260 11.20 -24.25 0.86
N PRO A 261 12.50 -23.97 0.67
CA PRO A 261 13.52 -24.33 1.64
C PRO A 261 13.32 -23.63 2.98
N ARG A 262 13.42 -24.38 4.08
CA ARG A 262 13.34 -23.82 5.44
C ARG A 262 14.35 -22.69 5.69
N ALA A 263 15.53 -22.76 5.07
CA ALA A 263 16.54 -21.71 5.16
C ALA A 263 16.03 -20.34 4.67
N LEU A 264 15.19 -20.32 3.62
CA LEU A 264 14.57 -19.09 3.12
C LEU A 264 13.62 -18.50 4.17
N ILE A 265 12.75 -19.33 4.75
CA ILE A 265 11.83 -18.92 5.82
C ILE A 265 12.60 -18.37 7.03
N CYS A 266 13.67 -19.05 7.44
CA CYS A 266 14.53 -18.56 8.52
C CYS A 266 15.15 -17.20 8.20
N ASN A 267 15.64 -16.99 6.98
CA ASN A 267 16.23 -15.71 6.57
C ASN A 267 15.21 -14.58 6.58
N LEU A 268 13.98 -14.83 6.08
CA LEU A 268 12.89 -13.87 6.14
C LEU A 268 12.57 -13.47 7.58
N ILE A 269 12.43 -14.44 8.49
CA ILE A 269 12.11 -14.14 9.90
C ILE A 269 13.30 -13.48 10.61
N HIS A 270 14.54 -13.88 10.32
CA HIS A 270 15.73 -13.24 10.88
C HIS A 270 15.90 -11.78 10.42
N SER A 271 15.25 -11.38 9.31
CA SER A 271 15.23 -9.99 8.85
C SER A 271 14.35 -9.06 9.69
N MET A 272 13.51 -9.59 10.60
CA MET A 272 12.56 -8.80 11.41
C MET A 272 13.19 -7.64 12.17
N ARG A 273 14.39 -7.85 12.74
CA ARG A 273 15.12 -6.77 13.41
C ARG A 273 15.45 -5.64 12.44
N GLN A 274 15.91 -5.96 11.24
CA GLN A 274 16.26 -4.99 10.21
C GLN A 274 15.01 -4.25 9.70
N ARG A 275 13.90 -4.95 9.50
CA ARG A 275 12.59 -4.34 9.17
C ARG A 275 12.17 -3.31 10.23
N CYS A 276 12.29 -3.66 11.50
CA CYS A 276 12.01 -2.73 12.60
C CYS A 276 12.94 -1.50 12.59
N VAL A 277 14.25 -1.70 12.38
CA VAL A 277 15.23 -0.60 12.28
C VAL A 277 14.88 0.34 11.13
N GLU A 278 14.55 -0.19 9.96
CA GLU A 278 14.18 0.61 8.79
C GLU A 278 12.86 1.33 8.98
N CYS A 279 11.85 0.69 9.59
CA CYS A 279 10.59 1.34 9.93
C CYS A 279 10.84 2.53 10.89
N LEU A 280 11.69 2.36 11.90
CA LEU A 280 12.05 3.45 12.82
C LEU A 280 12.82 4.58 12.10
N ALA A 281 13.75 4.25 11.21
CA ALA A 281 14.52 5.23 10.43
C ALA A 281 13.63 6.07 9.50
N HIS A 282 12.57 5.46 8.93
CA HIS A 282 11.58 6.14 8.11
C HIS A 282 10.42 6.73 8.93
N ASN A 283 10.58 6.86 10.25
CA ASN A 283 9.58 7.38 11.18
C ASN A 283 8.22 6.63 11.16
N GLY A 284 8.16 5.37 10.75
CA GLY A 284 6.93 4.61 10.56
C GLY A 284 6.32 4.75 9.15
N GLY A 285 7.13 5.17 8.17
CA GLY A 285 6.82 5.10 6.75
C GLY A 285 7.15 3.73 6.15
N HIS A 286 6.85 3.58 4.85
CA HIS A 286 7.15 2.36 4.09
C HIS A 286 8.63 1.99 4.14
N THR A 287 8.92 0.70 4.22
CA THR A 287 10.28 0.18 4.15
C THR A 287 10.57 -0.39 2.76
N ARG A 288 11.80 -0.84 2.51
CA ARG A 288 12.14 -1.54 1.25
C ARG A 288 11.59 -2.97 1.18
N TYR A 289 11.16 -3.48 2.32
CA TYR A 289 10.55 -4.79 2.47
C TYR A 289 9.06 -4.68 2.22
#